data_AF-A0A482J690-F1
#
_entry.id   AF-A0A482J690-F1
#
_cell.length_a   1.000
_cell.length_b   1.000
_cell.length_c   1.000
_cell.angle_alpha   90.00
_cell.angle_beta   90.00
_cell.angle_gamma   90.00
#
_symmetry.space_group_name_H-M   'P 1'
#
loop_
_entity.id
_entity.type
_entity.pdbx_description
1 polymer ?
#
loop_
_entity_poly.entity_id
_entity_poly.type
_entity_poly.pdbx_seq_one_letter_code
_entity_poly.pdbx_strand_id
1 'polypeptide(L)'
;MQADMPHTKEEGRDLLRQKKPAPDEPAAGWAGVNGCIVKADQVRRCRAAANRGETVIQFLADQIDQLDLALDQLALQDRNFDRFAMMLTDNVVELTLHRHAEDTRVLESDLRLGGQTPGIDQKIVSEALGARFDGKVKLARTTGLIDAELSATLLYLHGFRNTAYHRGARHEGVLHSVSLFYVRCACEILARYQPLGWYSASGDKISHRAVKYLGSMKGKLPTEPFGRAWAQISEVALHLGDRLVADLHCDMQKTIETFAESLGLLAQYPEPGGTPRSTVIIESQVWHVAFSSVGEDYARVHGGPTSPSADYVRWIEANFPWIDRVDPVPSWRRRAATLAKEKNPHSAVKKYCDFMRQSEMLREAIDAAAAQLNAHLNNLVDSYLEEQALQRGKP
;
A
#
# COMPACT_ATOMS: atom_id res chain seq x y z
N MET A 1 -79.86 0.51 1.50
CA MET A 1 -79.43 1.23 2.72
C MET A 1 -77.95 1.53 2.52
N GLN A 2 -77.59 2.78 2.19
CA GLN A 2 -77.36 3.89 3.13
C GLN A 2 -76.17 3.59 4.07
N ALA A 3 -75.12 4.43 4.17
CA ALA A 3 -74.92 5.72 3.52
C ALA A 3 -73.42 6.11 3.41
N ASP A 4 -73.13 6.84 2.33
CA ASP A 4 -72.36 8.09 2.22
C ASP A 4 -70.89 8.27 2.70
N MET A 5 -70.16 8.83 1.73
CA MET A 5 -68.91 9.62 1.77
C MET A 5 -69.12 10.97 2.55
N PRO A 6 -68.13 11.91 2.75
CA PRO A 6 -67.05 12.24 1.80
C PRO A 6 -65.75 12.95 2.30
N HIS A 7 -64.90 13.35 1.31
CA HIS A 7 -64.01 14.55 1.22
C HIS A 7 -63.14 14.98 2.44
N THR A 8 -61.91 15.51 2.41
CA THR A 8 -60.90 15.97 1.41
C THR A 8 -59.57 16.22 2.19
N LYS A 9 -58.43 16.76 1.71
CA LYS A 9 -58.01 17.40 0.44
C LYS A 9 -56.51 17.16 0.16
N GLU A 10 -56.08 17.54 -1.04
CA GLU A 10 -54.75 18.01 -1.44
C GLU A 10 -54.10 19.03 -0.48
N GLU A 11 -52.79 18.92 -0.24
CA GLU A 11 -51.75 19.94 -0.53
C GLU A 11 -50.37 19.48 -0.01
N GLY A 12 -49.26 19.94 -0.63
CA GLY A 12 -47.90 19.68 -0.13
C GLY A 12 -46.95 18.91 -1.07
N ARG A 13 -46.67 19.45 -2.27
CA ARG A 13 -45.36 19.22 -2.91
C ARG A 13 -44.26 19.92 -2.11
N ASP A 14 -43.02 19.52 -2.38
CA ASP A 14 -41.74 20.06 -1.89
C ASP A 14 -41.30 19.64 -0.48
N LEU A 15 -40.27 18.78 -0.44
CA LEU A 15 -39.01 19.03 0.30
C LEU A 15 -37.90 18.03 -0.09
N LEU A 16 -37.63 17.90 -1.40
CA LEU A 16 -36.43 17.23 -1.91
C LEU A 16 -35.26 18.21 -1.94
N ARG A 17 -34.70 18.60 -0.78
CA ARG A 17 -33.46 19.40 -0.69
C ARG A 17 -32.75 19.31 0.67
N GLN A 18 -31.54 18.73 0.63
CA GLN A 18 -30.40 18.96 1.56
C GLN A 18 -30.61 18.44 3.01
N LYS A 19 -29.59 17.90 3.70
CA LYS A 19 -28.14 18.19 3.62
C LYS A 19 -27.30 16.92 3.36
N LYS A 20 -26.24 17.05 2.57
CA LYS A 20 -25.06 16.18 2.70
C LYS A 20 -24.42 16.45 4.07
N PRO A 21 -23.88 15.44 4.79
CA PRO A 21 -22.89 15.73 5.83
C PRO A 21 -21.69 16.42 5.18
N ALA A 22 -21.09 17.37 5.90
CA ALA A 22 -19.81 17.96 5.50
C ALA A 22 -18.72 16.87 5.55
N PRO A 23 -17.70 16.92 4.68
CA PRO A 23 -16.55 16.04 4.82
C PRO A 23 -15.79 16.42 6.10
N ASP A 24 -15.56 15.43 6.97
CA ASP A 24 -14.82 15.62 8.21
C ASP A 24 -13.41 16.16 7.95
N GLU A 25 -12.99 17.15 8.74
CA GLU A 25 -11.60 17.63 8.73
C GLU A 25 -10.67 16.53 9.26
N PRO A 26 -9.56 16.20 8.57
CA PRO A 26 -8.57 15.28 9.11
C PRO A 26 -7.88 15.95 10.31
N ALA A 27 -7.82 15.23 11.43
CA ALA A 27 -7.36 15.72 12.73
C ALA A 27 -6.00 16.44 12.68
N ALA A 28 -5.90 17.54 13.43
CA ALA A 28 -4.70 18.36 13.53
C ALA A 28 -3.54 17.61 14.20
N GLY A 29 -2.61 17.10 13.38
CA GLY A 29 -1.40 16.39 13.84
C GLY A 29 -0.08 16.94 13.30
N TRP A 30 -0.07 18.11 12.64
CA TRP A 30 1.09 18.65 11.91
C TRP A 30 1.33 20.15 12.16
N ALA A 31 1.33 20.58 13.42
CA ALA A 31 1.78 21.91 13.82
C ALA A 31 3.25 21.86 14.30
N GLY A 32 4.21 21.72 13.37
CA GLY A 32 5.62 21.54 13.78
C GLY A 32 6.72 21.58 12.72
N VAL A 33 6.45 21.81 11.42
CA VAL A 33 7.51 21.94 10.40
C VAL A 33 7.15 23.01 9.36
N ASN A 34 7.72 24.22 9.49
CA ASN A 34 7.50 25.32 8.53
C ASN A 34 8.01 25.01 7.10
N GLY A 35 8.79 23.95 6.91
CA GLY A 35 9.20 23.43 5.59
C GLY A 35 8.16 22.56 4.86
N CYS A 36 7.10 22.08 5.53
CA CYS A 36 6.09 21.21 4.89
C CYS A 36 5.06 21.96 4.05
N ILE A 37 4.77 23.23 4.38
CA ILE A 37 3.74 24.03 3.68
C ILE A 37 4.14 24.28 2.22
N VAL A 38 5.42 24.55 1.95
CA VAL A 38 5.96 24.72 0.59
C VAL A 38 5.87 23.41 -0.22
N LYS A 39 6.09 22.26 0.42
CA LYS A 39 6.08 20.93 -0.23
C LYS A 39 4.67 20.45 -0.59
N ALA A 40 3.68 20.71 0.26
CA ALA A 40 2.29 20.37 -0.03
C ALA A 40 1.72 21.20 -1.20
N ASP A 41 2.18 22.44 -1.36
CA ASP A 41 1.72 23.32 -2.44
C ASP A 41 2.25 22.87 -3.82
N GLN A 42 3.45 22.28 -3.88
CA GLN A 42 4.00 21.70 -5.12
C GLN A 42 3.19 20.47 -5.58
N VAL A 43 2.85 19.56 -4.66
CA VAL A 43 1.97 18.40 -4.96
C VAL A 43 0.57 18.86 -5.43
N ARG A 44 0.03 19.95 -4.84
CA ARG A 44 -1.23 20.57 -5.31
C ARG A 44 -1.10 21.20 -6.69
N ARG A 45 0.02 21.84 -7.02
CA ARG A 45 0.28 22.41 -8.35
C ARG A 45 0.34 21.33 -9.42
N CYS A 46 1.05 20.22 -9.20
CA CYS A 46 1.09 19.09 -10.14
C CYS A 46 -0.30 18.45 -10.35
N ARG A 47 -1.10 18.26 -9.29
CA ARG A 47 -2.50 17.79 -9.43
C ARG A 47 -3.42 18.80 -10.13
N ALA A 48 -3.11 20.10 -10.08
CA ALA A 48 -3.81 21.15 -10.80
C ALA A 48 -3.24 21.43 -12.20
N ALA A 49 -2.15 20.75 -12.60
CA ALA A 49 -1.55 20.83 -13.93
C ALA A 49 -2.28 19.89 -14.90
N ALA A 50 -2.60 18.66 -14.45
CA ALA A 50 -3.40 17.67 -15.17
C ALA A 50 -4.83 18.13 -15.58
N ASN A 51 -5.30 19.29 -15.11
CA ASN A 51 -6.58 19.90 -15.49
C ASN A 51 -6.44 21.15 -16.38
N ARG A 52 -5.23 21.46 -16.87
CA ARG A 52 -4.96 22.59 -17.75
C ARG A 52 -4.24 22.12 -19.02
N GLY A 53 -4.24 22.94 -20.05
CA GLY A 53 -3.57 22.69 -21.34
C GLY A 53 -2.05 22.76 -21.24
N GLU A 54 -1.48 21.98 -20.32
CA GLU A 54 -0.06 21.77 -20.16
C GLU A 54 0.51 21.03 -21.37
N THR A 55 1.75 21.37 -21.73
CA THR A 55 2.42 20.74 -22.85
C THR A 55 3.10 19.46 -22.41
N VAL A 56 3.34 18.53 -23.33
CA VAL A 56 4.04 17.30 -22.97
C VAL A 56 5.47 17.58 -22.48
N ILE A 57 6.10 18.64 -23.01
CA ILE A 57 7.44 19.07 -22.60
C ILE A 57 7.44 19.56 -21.15
N GLN A 58 6.44 20.36 -20.75
CA GLN A 58 6.28 20.78 -19.36
C GLN A 58 5.94 19.58 -18.47
N PHE A 59 4.96 18.76 -18.85
CA PHE A 59 4.53 17.58 -18.10
C PHE A 59 5.71 16.65 -17.78
N LEU A 60 6.56 16.33 -18.76
CA LEU A 60 7.73 15.47 -18.56
C LEU A 60 8.83 16.18 -17.75
N ALA A 61 9.03 17.49 -17.92
CA ALA A 61 9.95 18.26 -17.08
C ALA A 61 9.53 18.25 -15.59
N ASP A 62 8.23 18.36 -15.31
CA ASP A 62 7.66 18.27 -13.97
C ASP A 62 7.79 16.87 -13.35
N GLN A 63 7.90 15.81 -14.17
CA GLN A 63 8.23 14.47 -13.67
C GLN A 63 9.72 14.37 -13.30
N ILE A 64 10.64 14.98 -14.08
CA ILE A 64 12.06 15.09 -13.67
C ILE A 64 12.18 15.84 -12.35
N ASP A 65 11.51 16.99 -12.22
CA ASP A 65 11.55 17.83 -11.02
C ASP A 65 11.13 17.07 -9.75
N GLN A 66 10.05 16.29 -9.84
CA GLN A 66 9.56 15.46 -8.74
C GLN A 66 10.48 14.28 -8.41
N LEU A 67 11.08 13.61 -9.41
CA LEU A 67 12.00 12.50 -9.16
C LEU A 67 13.36 12.97 -8.62
N ASP A 68 13.89 14.09 -9.11
CA ASP A 68 15.10 14.72 -8.56
C ASP A 68 14.85 15.21 -7.12
N LEU A 69 13.68 15.78 -6.83
CA LEU A 69 13.28 16.08 -5.47
C LEU A 69 13.18 14.80 -4.62
N ALA A 70 12.58 13.71 -5.12
CA ALA A 70 12.52 12.45 -4.38
C ALA A 70 13.92 11.91 -4.04
N LEU A 71 14.88 12.00 -4.95
CA LEU A 71 16.28 11.61 -4.71
C LEU A 71 16.97 12.50 -3.67
N ASP A 72 16.78 13.82 -3.71
CA ASP A 72 17.26 14.73 -2.65
C ASP A 72 16.72 14.35 -1.27
N GLN A 73 15.49 13.85 -1.18
CA GLN A 73 14.89 13.41 0.08
C GLN A 73 15.48 12.06 0.54
N LEU A 74 15.68 11.10 -0.37
CA LEU A 74 16.31 9.82 -0.07
C LEU A 74 17.78 10.00 0.36
N ALA A 75 18.52 10.93 -0.25
CA ALA A 75 19.90 11.22 0.12
C ALA A 75 20.10 11.67 1.59
N LEU A 76 19.02 12.10 2.28
CA LEU A 76 19.05 12.46 3.70
C LEU A 76 18.91 11.26 4.65
N GLN A 77 18.51 10.08 4.14
CA GLN A 77 18.36 8.83 4.90
C GLN A 77 17.48 8.94 6.17
N ASP A 78 16.49 9.84 6.17
CA ASP A 78 15.46 9.93 7.21
C ASP A 78 14.14 9.29 6.77
N ARG A 79 13.50 8.62 7.72
CA ARG A 79 12.29 7.82 7.53
C ARG A 79 11.07 8.64 7.09
N ASN A 80 11.03 9.94 7.36
CA ASN A 80 9.97 10.83 6.89
C ASN A 80 10.26 11.33 5.48
N PHE A 81 11.54 11.51 5.14
CA PHE A 81 11.97 11.84 3.78
C PHE A 81 11.83 10.64 2.83
N ASP A 82 12.09 9.42 3.29
CA ASP A 82 11.80 8.17 2.55
C ASP A 82 10.31 8.04 2.21
N ARG A 83 9.42 8.32 3.18
CA ARG A 83 7.96 8.37 2.97
C ARG A 83 7.60 9.42 1.93
N PHE A 84 8.15 10.63 2.04
CA PHE A 84 7.83 11.72 1.12
C PHE A 84 8.35 11.44 -0.31
N ALA A 85 9.53 10.84 -0.45
CA ALA A 85 10.05 10.35 -1.73
C ALA A 85 9.16 9.27 -2.36
N MET A 86 8.65 8.32 -1.55
CA MET A 86 7.67 7.33 -1.99
C MET A 86 6.41 8.01 -2.57
N MET A 87 5.88 9.04 -1.90
CA MET A 87 4.70 9.79 -2.38
C MET A 87 4.95 10.52 -3.70
N LEU A 88 6.10 11.19 -3.84
CA LEU A 88 6.47 11.92 -5.05
C LEU A 88 6.59 10.95 -6.24
N THR A 89 7.27 9.82 -6.02
CA THR A 89 7.45 8.77 -7.03
C THR A 89 6.11 8.13 -7.42
N ASP A 90 5.25 7.83 -6.45
CA ASP A 90 3.90 7.29 -6.69
C ASP A 90 3.03 8.27 -7.50
N ASN A 91 3.13 9.57 -7.22
CA ASN A 91 2.43 10.61 -7.98
C ASN A 91 2.96 10.72 -9.41
N VAL A 92 4.27 10.64 -9.63
CA VAL A 92 4.88 10.61 -10.99
C VAL A 92 4.38 9.40 -11.79
N VAL A 93 4.33 8.22 -11.16
CA VAL A 93 3.82 6.99 -11.79
C VAL A 93 2.33 7.12 -12.09
N GLU A 94 1.50 7.54 -11.13
CA GLU A 94 0.06 7.72 -11.35
C GLU A 94 -0.23 8.74 -12.47
N LEU A 95 0.45 9.89 -12.48
CA LEU A 95 0.28 10.91 -13.51
C LEU A 95 0.71 10.39 -14.89
N THR A 96 1.83 9.67 -14.99
CA THR A 96 2.32 9.09 -16.26
C THR A 96 1.35 8.05 -16.80
N LEU A 97 0.84 7.15 -15.96
CA LEU A 97 -0.14 6.13 -16.38
C LEU A 97 -1.51 6.75 -16.70
N HIS A 98 -1.90 7.84 -16.01
CA HIS A 98 -3.12 8.58 -16.34
C HIS A 98 -2.99 9.30 -17.68
N ARG A 99 -1.84 9.96 -17.92
CA ARG A 99 -1.58 10.63 -19.20
C ARG A 99 -1.56 9.66 -20.37
N HIS A 100 -0.95 8.48 -20.19
CA HIS A 100 -1.04 7.39 -21.15
C HIS A 100 -2.49 6.95 -21.43
N ALA A 101 -3.37 6.96 -20.43
CA ALA A 101 -4.79 6.68 -20.61
C ALA A 101 -5.53 7.80 -21.39
N GLU A 102 -5.16 9.07 -21.19
CA GLU A 102 -5.69 10.18 -22.00
C GLU A 102 -5.28 10.07 -23.46
N ASP A 103 -3.98 9.86 -23.72
CA ASP A 103 -3.41 9.71 -25.06
C ASP A 103 -4.02 8.48 -25.76
N THR A 104 -4.18 7.36 -25.05
CA THR A 104 -4.88 6.15 -25.55
C THR A 104 -6.33 6.45 -25.92
N ARG A 105 -7.07 7.22 -25.09
CA ARG A 105 -8.46 7.60 -25.40
C ARG A 105 -8.55 8.41 -26.70
N VAL A 106 -7.60 9.31 -26.94
CA VAL A 106 -7.57 10.13 -28.17
C VAL A 106 -7.35 9.25 -29.38
N LEU A 107 -6.34 8.37 -29.38
CA LEU A 107 -6.09 7.41 -30.46
C LEU A 107 -7.32 6.56 -30.78
N GLU A 108 -7.92 5.93 -29.77
CA GLU A 108 -9.09 5.06 -29.96
C GLU A 108 -10.33 5.85 -30.42
N SER A 109 -10.40 7.16 -30.16
CA SER A 109 -11.44 8.05 -30.70
C SER A 109 -11.20 8.41 -32.16
N ASP A 110 -9.96 8.75 -32.52
CA ASP A 110 -9.57 9.08 -33.90
C ASP A 110 -9.73 7.87 -34.84
N LEU A 111 -9.37 6.67 -34.37
CA LEU A 111 -9.60 5.42 -35.09
C LEU A 111 -11.09 5.19 -35.40
N ARG A 112 -11.99 5.46 -34.44
CA ARG A 112 -13.45 5.37 -34.67
C ARG A 112 -13.94 6.40 -35.69
N LEU A 113 -13.46 7.64 -35.62
CA LEU A 113 -13.80 8.68 -36.60
C LEU A 113 -13.31 8.32 -38.00
N GLY A 114 -12.16 7.62 -38.10
CA GLY A 114 -11.64 7.02 -39.33
C GLY A 114 -12.33 5.71 -39.76
N GLY A 115 -13.39 5.28 -39.08
CA GLY A 115 -14.15 4.05 -39.42
C GLY A 115 -13.44 2.74 -39.07
N GLN A 116 -12.35 2.78 -38.29
CA GLN A 116 -11.60 1.59 -37.87
C GLN A 116 -12.13 1.05 -36.54
N THR A 117 -12.04 -0.26 -36.35
CA THR A 117 -12.40 -0.91 -35.08
C THR A 117 -11.32 -0.57 -34.03
N PRO A 118 -11.69 -0.07 -32.84
CA PRO A 118 -10.75 0.21 -31.75
C PRO A 118 -10.04 -1.05 -31.29
N GLY A 119 -8.75 -0.95 -30.92
CA GLY A 119 -7.98 -2.08 -30.43
C GLY A 119 -8.26 -2.43 -28.96
N ILE A 120 -8.87 -1.53 -28.21
CA ILE A 120 -8.95 -1.58 -26.75
C ILE A 120 -10.40 -1.42 -26.27
N ASP A 121 -10.79 -2.23 -25.28
CA ASP A 121 -12.09 -2.09 -24.61
C ASP A 121 -12.20 -0.71 -23.92
N GLN A 122 -13.20 0.06 -24.34
CA GLN A 122 -13.53 1.38 -23.79
C GLN A 122 -13.73 1.36 -22.27
N LYS A 123 -14.19 0.23 -21.71
CA LYS A 123 -14.35 0.05 -20.27
C LYS A 123 -13.00 0.11 -19.54
N ILE A 124 -11.94 -0.50 -20.11
CA ILE A 124 -10.59 -0.47 -19.54
C ILE A 124 -10.02 0.96 -19.58
N VAL A 125 -10.25 1.69 -20.67
CA VAL A 125 -9.85 3.10 -20.78
C VAL A 125 -10.60 3.97 -19.76
N SER A 126 -11.90 3.74 -19.58
CA SER A 126 -12.72 4.44 -18.57
C SER A 126 -12.27 4.13 -17.12
N GLU A 127 -11.96 2.86 -16.83
CA GLU A 127 -11.41 2.44 -15.53
C GLU A 127 -10.06 3.12 -15.23
N ALA A 128 -9.18 3.29 -16.23
CA ALA A 128 -7.89 3.95 -16.10
C ALA A 128 -7.98 5.48 -15.93
N LEU A 129 -8.94 6.13 -16.58
CA LEU A 129 -9.20 7.56 -16.38
C LEU A 129 -9.86 7.86 -15.03
N GLY A 130 -10.32 6.84 -14.31
CA GLY A 130 -10.87 6.96 -12.96
C GLY A 130 -9.83 7.20 -11.86
N ALA A 131 -10.32 7.36 -10.63
CA ALA A 131 -9.49 7.59 -9.45
C ALA A 131 -8.68 6.35 -8.98
N ARG A 132 -8.94 5.16 -9.52
CA ARG A 132 -8.26 3.94 -9.08
C ARG A 132 -6.91 3.75 -9.80
N PHE A 133 -5.91 3.29 -9.06
CA PHE A 133 -4.57 3.03 -9.62
C PHE A 133 -4.51 1.70 -10.40
N ASP A 134 -5.26 0.68 -9.97
CA ASP A 134 -5.28 -0.64 -10.61
C ASP A 134 -5.84 -0.61 -12.05
N GLY A 135 -6.84 0.24 -12.31
CA GLY A 135 -7.33 0.51 -13.67
C GLY A 135 -6.25 1.08 -14.59
N LYS A 136 -5.42 2.02 -14.08
CA LYS A 136 -4.30 2.63 -14.82
C LYS A 136 -3.23 1.58 -15.18
N VAL A 137 -2.80 0.80 -14.20
CA VAL A 137 -1.83 -0.30 -14.37
C VAL A 137 -2.37 -1.36 -15.34
N LYS A 138 -3.66 -1.71 -15.26
CA LYS A 138 -4.32 -2.65 -16.17
C LYS A 138 -4.27 -2.17 -17.62
N LEU A 139 -4.63 -0.91 -17.90
CA LEU A 139 -4.56 -0.36 -19.26
C LEU A 139 -3.11 -0.33 -19.79
N ALA A 140 -2.16 0.13 -18.99
CA ALA A 140 -0.75 0.19 -19.37
C ALA A 140 -0.18 -1.20 -19.70
N ARG A 141 -0.62 -2.25 -19.00
CA ARG A 141 -0.28 -3.63 -19.34
C ARG A 141 -0.97 -4.11 -20.61
N THR A 142 -2.26 -3.84 -20.79
CA THR A 142 -3.01 -4.24 -22.01
C THR A 142 -2.45 -3.58 -23.27
N THR A 143 -1.94 -2.35 -23.15
CA THR A 143 -1.32 -1.58 -24.26
C THR A 143 0.17 -1.88 -24.47
N GLY A 144 0.79 -2.73 -23.65
CA GLY A 144 2.20 -3.08 -23.77
C GLY A 144 3.19 -2.02 -23.28
N LEU A 145 2.74 -0.90 -22.68
CA LEU A 145 3.62 0.08 -22.05
C LEU A 145 4.45 -0.56 -20.92
N ILE A 146 3.82 -1.45 -20.15
CA ILE A 146 4.47 -2.24 -19.10
C ILE A 146 4.17 -3.72 -19.27
N ASP A 147 5.12 -4.57 -18.88
CA ASP A 147 4.94 -6.02 -18.83
C ASP A 147 4.24 -6.47 -17.53
N ALA A 148 4.05 -7.79 -17.38
CA ALA A 148 3.36 -8.36 -16.23
C ALA A 148 4.18 -8.30 -14.93
N GLU A 149 5.52 -8.29 -14.99
CA GLU A 149 6.38 -8.23 -13.80
C GLU A 149 6.43 -6.81 -13.24
N LEU A 150 6.64 -5.81 -14.10
CA LEU A 150 6.54 -4.40 -13.72
C LEU A 150 5.12 -4.07 -13.24
N SER A 151 4.06 -4.52 -13.95
CA SER A 151 2.66 -4.34 -13.52
C SER A 151 2.38 -4.86 -12.11
N ALA A 152 2.84 -6.06 -11.76
CA ALA A 152 2.70 -6.60 -10.40
C ALA A 152 3.51 -5.77 -9.39
N THR A 153 4.72 -5.35 -9.75
CA THR A 153 5.61 -4.55 -8.92
C THR A 153 4.96 -3.20 -8.54
N LEU A 154 4.40 -2.47 -9.51
CA LEU A 154 3.76 -1.17 -9.25
C LEU A 154 2.59 -1.29 -8.27
N LEU A 155 1.81 -2.38 -8.32
CA LEU A 155 0.72 -2.62 -7.37
C LEU A 155 1.23 -2.85 -5.94
N TYR A 156 2.36 -3.56 -5.77
CA TYR A 156 3.00 -3.70 -4.47
C TYR A 156 3.58 -2.37 -3.96
N LEU A 157 4.28 -1.61 -4.81
CA LEU A 157 4.89 -0.32 -4.47
C LEU A 157 3.85 0.75 -4.08
N HIS A 158 2.75 0.84 -4.83
CA HIS A 158 1.60 1.67 -4.46
C HIS A 158 0.96 1.23 -3.11
N GLY A 159 1.01 -0.07 -2.79
CA GLY A 159 0.64 -0.61 -1.49
C GLY A 159 1.50 -0.10 -0.32
N PHE A 160 2.82 0.05 -0.52
CA PHE A 160 3.71 0.68 0.47
C PHE A 160 3.34 2.15 0.71
N ARG A 161 3.03 2.91 -0.34
CA ARG A 161 2.56 4.30 -0.20
C ARG A 161 1.32 4.37 0.70
N ASN A 162 0.33 3.50 0.47
CA ASN A 162 -0.92 3.51 1.25
C ASN A 162 -0.73 3.03 2.70
N THR A 163 0.16 2.06 2.95
CA THR A 163 0.42 1.58 4.33
C THR A 163 1.34 2.51 5.14
N ALA A 164 2.29 3.19 4.50
CA ALA A 164 3.21 4.13 5.14
C ALA A 164 2.52 5.34 5.83
N TYR A 165 1.27 5.63 5.45
CA TYR A 165 0.39 6.64 6.08
C TYR A 165 -0.44 6.12 7.27
N HIS A 166 -0.74 4.82 7.33
CA HIS A 166 -1.78 4.28 8.23
C HIS A 166 -1.27 3.23 9.21
N ARG A 167 -0.11 2.62 8.97
CA ARG A 167 0.49 1.60 9.84
C ARG A 167 1.90 2.03 10.23
N GLY A 168 2.03 2.58 11.44
CA GLY A 168 3.33 2.88 12.03
C GLY A 168 4.22 1.63 12.14
N ALA A 169 5.54 1.84 12.18
CA ALA A 169 6.58 0.82 12.39
C ALA A 169 6.76 -0.30 11.33
N ARG A 170 5.70 -0.94 10.81
CA ARG A 170 5.78 -2.25 10.15
C ARG A 170 6.61 -2.37 8.85
N HIS A 171 6.96 -1.27 8.17
CA HIS A 171 7.78 -1.29 6.94
C HIS A 171 8.95 -0.27 6.97
N GLU A 172 9.25 0.29 8.13
CA GLU A 172 10.23 1.39 8.22
C GLU A 172 11.69 0.94 8.02
N GLY A 173 11.98 -0.36 8.06
CA GLY A 173 13.30 -0.91 7.75
C GLY A 173 13.58 -1.08 6.25
N VAL A 174 12.53 -1.14 5.42
CA VAL A 174 12.65 -1.39 3.96
C VAL A 174 12.34 -0.17 3.11
N LEU A 175 11.75 0.87 3.71
CA LEU A 175 11.14 1.97 2.97
C LEU A 175 12.14 2.72 2.08
N HIS A 176 13.35 2.95 2.56
CA HIS A 176 14.41 3.63 1.82
C HIS A 176 14.75 2.95 0.48
N SER A 177 15.11 1.66 0.52
CA SER A 177 15.50 0.91 -0.68
C SER A 177 14.29 0.58 -1.58
N VAL A 178 13.10 0.38 -1.01
CA VAL A 178 11.85 0.26 -1.79
C VAL A 178 11.54 1.57 -2.53
N SER A 179 11.75 2.74 -1.92
CA SER A 179 11.61 4.04 -2.59
C SER A 179 12.63 4.24 -3.72
N LEU A 180 13.92 3.91 -3.49
CA LEU A 180 14.95 3.96 -4.55
C LEU A 180 14.61 3.03 -5.72
N PHE A 181 14.09 1.83 -5.44
CA PHE A 181 13.63 0.91 -6.47
C PHE A 181 12.40 1.46 -7.22
N TYR A 182 11.45 2.10 -6.52
CA TYR A 182 10.29 2.71 -7.17
C TYR A 182 10.70 3.85 -8.12
N VAL A 183 11.70 4.66 -7.77
CA VAL A 183 12.24 5.70 -8.67
C VAL A 183 12.78 5.09 -9.96
N ARG A 184 13.46 3.93 -9.88
CA ARG A 184 13.95 3.20 -11.06
C ARG A 184 12.79 2.66 -11.91
N CYS A 185 11.76 2.08 -11.30
CA CYS A 185 10.54 1.67 -12.01
C CYS A 185 9.81 2.86 -12.66
N ALA A 186 9.77 4.04 -12.01
CA ALA A 186 9.19 5.25 -12.59
C ALA A 186 9.97 5.72 -13.83
N CYS A 187 11.30 5.73 -13.75
CA CYS A 187 12.18 6.03 -14.89
C CYS A 187 11.99 5.05 -16.04
N GLU A 188 11.78 3.75 -15.75
CA GLU A 188 11.50 2.74 -16.76
C GLU A 188 10.17 3.00 -17.49
N ILE A 189 9.09 3.32 -16.77
CA ILE A 189 7.80 3.69 -17.39
C ILE A 189 7.96 4.94 -18.25
N LEU A 190 8.62 5.99 -17.73
CA LEU A 190 8.85 7.24 -18.44
C LEU A 190 9.73 7.10 -19.68
N ALA A 191 10.66 6.13 -19.70
CA ALA A 191 11.47 5.79 -20.88
C ALA A 191 10.69 4.98 -21.93
N ARG A 192 9.74 4.13 -21.49
CA ARG A 192 8.85 3.38 -22.39
C ARG A 192 7.69 4.23 -22.93
N TYR A 193 7.26 5.26 -22.20
CA TYR A 193 6.14 6.13 -22.57
C TYR A 193 6.45 6.97 -23.83
N GLN A 194 5.58 6.86 -24.83
CA GLN A 194 5.65 7.61 -26.08
C GLN A 194 4.39 8.50 -26.19
N PRO A 195 4.51 9.82 -25.99
CA PRO A 195 3.36 10.72 -26.11
C PRO A 195 2.94 10.90 -27.58
N LEU A 196 1.68 11.26 -27.80
CA LEU A 196 1.11 11.44 -29.16
C LEU A 196 1.85 12.44 -30.04
N GLY A 197 2.50 13.43 -29.43
CA GLY A 197 3.30 14.41 -30.15
C GLY A 197 4.13 15.26 -29.20
N TRP A 198 5.29 15.71 -29.67
CA TRP A 198 6.23 16.52 -28.91
C TRP A 198 5.98 18.01 -29.17
N TYR A 199 5.11 18.62 -28.36
CA TYR A 199 4.77 20.04 -28.43
C TYR A 199 5.19 20.79 -27.16
N SER A 200 5.56 22.06 -27.34
CA SER A 200 5.91 23.03 -26.30
C SER A 200 5.19 24.35 -26.55
N ALA A 201 4.87 25.09 -25.50
CA ALA A 201 4.27 26.42 -25.57
C ALA A 201 5.28 27.48 -25.13
N SER A 202 5.07 28.72 -25.57
CA SER A 202 5.88 29.87 -25.14
C SER A 202 5.73 30.20 -23.63
N GLY A 203 4.74 29.59 -22.96
CA GLY A 203 4.52 29.70 -21.51
C GLY A 203 5.23 28.63 -20.68
N ASP A 204 5.91 27.66 -21.29
CA ASP A 204 6.56 26.55 -20.59
C ASP A 204 7.72 27.05 -19.72
N LYS A 205 7.79 26.56 -18.48
CA LYS A 205 8.76 26.90 -17.44
C LYS A 205 9.40 25.63 -16.90
N ILE A 206 10.34 25.09 -17.68
CA ILE A 206 11.19 23.97 -17.27
C ILE A 206 11.99 24.38 -16.04
N SER A 207 11.88 23.60 -14.95
CA SER A 207 12.54 23.91 -13.68
C SER A 207 14.06 23.77 -13.78
N HIS A 208 14.81 24.41 -12.87
CA HIS A 208 16.26 24.23 -12.80
C HIS A 208 16.67 22.77 -12.54
N ARG A 209 15.85 22.02 -11.76
CA ARG A 209 16.05 20.57 -11.55
C ARG A 209 15.89 19.78 -12.84
N ALA A 210 14.91 20.11 -13.68
CA ALA A 210 14.78 19.49 -14.99
C ALA A 210 15.93 19.87 -15.95
N VAL A 211 16.36 21.14 -15.96
CA VAL A 211 17.50 21.61 -16.78
C VAL A 211 18.82 20.88 -16.46
N LYS A 212 19.07 20.52 -15.19
CA LYS A 212 20.23 19.71 -14.74
C LYS A 212 20.42 18.44 -15.56
N TYR A 213 19.33 17.75 -15.91
CA TYR A 213 19.36 16.48 -16.66
C TYR A 213 19.17 16.67 -18.17
N LEU A 214 18.28 17.58 -18.58
CA LEU A 214 17.98 17.82 -20.00
C LEU A 214 19.13 18.52 -20.73
N GLY A 215 19.87 19.38 -20.03
CA GLY A 215 20.91 20.23 -20.60
C GLY A 215 20.37 21.14 -21.71
N SER A 216 21.15 21.34 -22.77
CA SER A 216 20.68 22.05 -23.97
C SER A 216 19.86 21.14 -24.88
N MET A 217 18.59 21.49 -25.06
CA MET A 217 17.66 20.89 -26.02
C MET A 217 17.72 21.52 -27.44
N LYS A 218 18.55 22.56 -27.65
CA LYS A 218 18.65 23.21 -28.97
C LYS A 218 19.09 22.22 -30.05
N GLY A 219 18.29 22.09 -31.10
CA GLY A 219 18.59 21.26 -32.27
C GLY A 219 18.48 19.74 -32.04
N LYS A 220 17.85 19.29 -30.96
CA LYS A 220 17.65 17.86 -30.66
C LYS A 220 16.17 17.49 -30.69
N LEU A 221 15.86 16.26 -31.08
CA LEU A 221 14.53 15.69 -30.86
C LEU A 221 14.31 15.50 -29.34
N PRO A 222 13.17 15.93 -28.76
CA PRO A 222 12.95 15.85 -27.32
C PRO A 222 13.04 14.44 -26.71
N THR A 223 12.75 13.39 -27.49
CA THR A 223 12.96 11.98 -27.10
C THR A 223 14.36 11.72 -26.53
N GLU A 224 15.39 12.34 -27.10
CA GLU A 224 16.78 12.15 -26.70
C GLU A 224 17.16 12.78 -25.34
N PRO A 225 16.93 14.09 -25.08
CA PRO A 225 17.13 14.68 -23.76
C PRO A 225 16.35 13.95 -22.66
N PHE A 226 15.07 13.65 -22.87
CA PHE A 226 14.25 12.98 -21.86
C PHE A 226 14.71 11.53 -21.62
N GLY A 227 14.99 10.76 -22.67
CA GLY A 227 15.54 9.39 -22.52
C GLY A 227 16.86 9.35 -21.73
N ARG A 228 17.78 10.32 -21.98
CA ARG A 228 19.00 10.45 -21.17
C ARG A 228 18.73 10.88 -19.73
N ALA A 229 17.77 11.78 -19.50
CA ALA A 229 17.40 12.20 -18.16
C ALA A 229 16.88 11.03 -17.31
N TRP A 230 15.99 10.18 -17.86
CA TRP A 230 15.49 8.99 -17.16
C TRP A 230 16.60 8.01 -16.81
N ALA A 231 17.55 7.78 -17.74
CA ALA A 231 18.71 6.93 -17.49
C ALA A 231 19.58 7.49 -16.34
N GLN A 232 19.87 8.79 -16.36
CA GLN A 232 20.66 9.46 -15.32
C GLN A 232 19.99 9.46 -13.95
N ILE A 233 18.68 9.71 -13.87
CA ILE A 233 17.91 9.67 -12.60
C ILE A 233 17.91 8.24 -12.03
N SER A 234 17.71 7.23 -12.87
CA SER A 234 17.79 5.81 -12.50
C SER A 234 19.20 5.41 -12.01
N GLU A 235 20.25 5.96 -12.66
CA GLU A 235 21.64 5.77 -12.25
C GLU A 235 21.95 6.45 -10.89
N VAL A 236 21.45 7.65 -10.64
CA VAL A 236 21.59 8.30 -9.32
C VAL A 236 20.88 7.48 -8.24
N ALA A 237 19.67 6.97 -8.52
CA ALA A 237 18.94 6.09 -7.60
C ALA A 237 19.74 4.81 -7.26
N LEU A 238 20.45 4.23 -8.22
CA LEU A 238 21.32 3.07 -8.01
C LEU A 238 22.51 3.41 -7.08
N HIS A 239 23.13 4.58 -7.28
CA HIS A 239 24.31 5.02 -6.53
C HIS A 239 24.00 5.46 -5.08
N LEU A 240 22.75 5.80 -4.74
CA LEU A 240 22.35 6.08 -3.35
C LEU A 240 22.33 4.84 -2.44
N GLY A 241 22.50 3.64 -2.99
CA GLY A 241 22.78 2.41 -2.24
C GLY A 241 21.72 1.33 -2.43
N ASP A 242 21.78 0.60 -3.54
CA ASP A 242 20.89 -0.55 -3.77
C ASP A 242 21.15 -1.68 -2.75
N ARG A 243 20.29 -1.73 -1.73
CA ARG A 243 20.25 -2.78 -0.70
C ARG A 243 18.92 -3.52 -0.67
N LEU A 244 18.07 -3.36 -1.69
CA LEU A 244 16.67 -3.80 -1.70
C LEU A 244 16.49 -5.25 -1.20
N VAL A 245 17.23 -6.19 -1.78
CA VAL A 245 17.13 -7.62 -1.41
C VAL A 245 17.58 -7.86 0.04
N ALA A 246 18.62 -7.16 0.50
CA ALA A 246 19.17 -7.32 1.85
C ALA A 246 18.23 -6.72 2.91
N ASP A 247 17.65 -5.55 2.65
CA ASP A 247 16.73 -4.87 3.57
C ASP A 247 15.40 -5.63 3.68
N LEU A 248 14.81 -6.03 2.54
CA LEU A 248 13.60 -6.87 2.50
C LEU A 248 13.82 -8.21 3.22
N HIS A 249 15.00 -8.81 3.06
CA HIS A 249 15.37 -10.02 3.78
C HIS A 249 15.51 -9.79 5.29
N CYS A 250 16.18 -8.71 5.71
CA CYS A 250 16.39 -8.37 7.12
C CYS A 250 15.05 -8.12 7.85
N ASP A 251 14.16 -7.35 7.24
CA ASP A 251 12.82 -7.06 7.78
C ASP A 251 11.93 -8.32 7.82
N MET A 252 12.00 -9.16 6.78
CA MET A 252 11.34 -10.47 6.77
C MET A 252 11.89 -11.40 7.86
N GLN A 253 13.21 -11.46 8.07
CA GLN A 253 13.81 -12.23 9.16
C GLN A 253 13.35 -11.72 10.51
N LYS A 254 13.43 -10.40 10.76
CA LYS A 254 12.97 -9.79 12.01
C LYS A 254 11.51 -10.13 12.30
N THR A 255 10.64 -10.04 11.29
CA THR A 255 9.23 -10.42 11.39
C THR A 255 9.04 -11.90 11.78
N ILE A 256 9.88 -12.80 11.25
CA ILE A 256 9.84 -14.23 11.57
C ILE A 256 10.34 -14.51 12.99
N GLU A 257 11.42 -13.86 13.41
CA GLU A 257 12.00 -14.08 14.75
C GLU A 257 11.11 -13.51 15.86
N THR A 258 10.55 -12.29 15.70
CA THR A 258 9.57 -11.76 16.66
C THR A 258 8.33 -12.66 16.78
N PHE A 259 7.83 -13.23 15.67
CA PHE A 259 6.77 -14.22 15.72
C PHE A 259 7.21 -15.52 16.44
N ALA A 260 8.42 -15.99 16.17
CA ALA A 260 8.96 -17.21 16.78
C ALA A 260 9.16 -17.07 18.30
N GLU A 261 9.54 -15.88 18.75
CA GLU A 261 9.64 -15.44 20.15
C GLU A 261 8.26 -15.40 20.82
N SER A 262 7.28 -14.69 20.24
CA SER A 262 5.89 -14.63 20.75
C SER A 262 5.26 -16.04 20.88
N LEU A 263 5.38 -16.87 19.85
CA LEU A 263 4.93 -18.26 19.87
C LEU A 263 5.77 -19.13 20.83
N GLY A 264 7.01 -18.74 21.13
CA GLY A 264 7.87 -19.39 22.12
C GLY A 264 7.44 -19.10 23.55
N LEU A 265 7.08 -17.84 23.84
CA LEU A 265 6.53 -17.40 25.12
C LEU A 265 5.20 -18.10 25.42
N LEU A 266 4.26 -18.07 24.47
CA LEU A 266 2.96 -18.72 24.60
C LEU A 266 3.06 -20.25 24.78
N ALA A 267 4.08 -20.89 24.20
CA ALA A 267 4.32 -22.32 24.37
C ALA A 267 4.95 -22.69 25.73
N GLN A 268 5.47 -21.73 26.49
CA GLN A 268 6.16 -21.96 27.77
C GLN A 268 5.30 -21.65 29.01
N TYR A 269 4.10 -21.10 28.83
CA TYR A 269 3.22 -20.67 29.91
C TYR A 269 1.78 -21.13 29.65
N PRO A 270 1.00 -21.57 30.67
CA PRO A 270 1.33 -21.61 32.10
C PRO A 270 2.02 -22.90 32.57
N GLU A 271 2.06 -23.96 31.75
CA GLU A 271 2.48 -25.28 32.24
C GLU A 271 4.00 -25.48 32.24
N PRO A 272 4.61 -26.02 33.32
CA PRO A 272 6.06 -26.34 33.36
C PRO A 272 6.55 -27.34 32.31
N GLY A 273 5.65 -28.11 31.69
CA GLY A 273 5.97 -29.02 30.58
C GLY A 273 5.93 -28.36 29.18
N GLY A 274 5.34 -27.17 29.08
CA GLY A 274 5.10 -26.44 27.84
C GLY A 274 3.96 -27.00 26.98
N THR A 275 3.23 -26.10 26.32
CA THR A 275 2.19 -26.44 25.34
C THR A 275 2.84 -26.63 23.96
N PRO A 276 2.52 -27.70 23.20
CA PRO A 276 3.03 -27.85 21.83
C PRO A 276 2.69 -26.64 20.96
N ARG A 277 3.68 -26.10 20.23
CA ARG A 277 3.50 -24.89 19.40
C ARG A 277 2.38 -25.01 18.35
N SER A 278 2.06 -26.22 17.88
CA SER A 278 0.90 -26.50 17.03
C SER A 278 -0.44 -26.24 17.72
N THR A 279 -0.55 -26.56 19.02
CA THR A 279 -1.75 -26.32 19.83
C THR A 279 -1.94 -24.82 20.04
N VAL A 280 -0.88 -24.11 20.47
CA VAL A 280 -0.88 -22.64 20.64
C VAL A 280 -1.31 -21.93 19.35
N ILE A 281 -0.85 -22.39 18.18
CA ILE A 281 -1.23 -21.85 16.87
C ILE A 281 -2.74 -22.00 16.63
N ILE A 282 -3.34 -23.15 16.98
CA ILE A 282 -4.78 -23.37 16.82
C ILE A 282 -5.54 -22.50 17.83
N GLU A 283 -5.22 -22.58 19.12
CA GLU A 283 -5.86 -21.79 20.19
C GLU A 283 -5.88 -20.28 19.89
N SER A 284 -4.77 -19.74 19.36
CA SER A 284 -4.66 -18.32 19.01
C SER A 284 -5.56 -17.93 17.82
N GLN A 285 -5.83 -18.85 16.89
CA GLN A 285 -6.76 -18.64 15.77
C GLN A 285 -8.22 -18.86 16.17
N VAL A 286 -8.50 -19.75 17.14
CA VAL A 286 -9.84 -20.18 17.55
C VAL A 286 -10.72 -18.99 17.93
N TRP A 287 -10.22 -18.08 18.78
CA TRP A 287 -11.00 -16.92 19.24
C TRP A 287 -11.39 -15.97 18.10
N HIS A 288 -10.49 -15.74 17.14
CA HIS A 288 -10.79 -14.88 15.99
C HIS A 288 -11.84 -15.49 15.06
N VAL A 289 -11.83 -16.82 14.84
CA VAL A 289 -12.82 -17.47 13.99
C VAL A 289 -14.16 -17.64 14.72
N ALA A 290 -14.15 -18.14 15.96
CA ALA A 290 -15.37 -18.40 16.72
C ALA A 290 -16.24 -17.15 16.90
N PHE A 291 -15.64 -15.98 17.12
CA PHE A 291 -16.35 -14.71 17.31
C PHE A 291 -16.42 -13.88 16.02
N SER A 292 -16.51 -14.55 14.86
CA SER A 292 -16.70 -13.95 13.55
C SER A 292 -17.88 -14.59 12.81
N SER A 293 -18.43 -13.88 11.83
CA SER A 293 -19.46 -14.44 10.95
C SER A 293 -19.00 -15.70 10.20
N VAL A 294 -17.68 -15.85 9.96
CA VAL A 294 -17.10 -17.05 9.33
C VAL A 294 -17.26 -18.29 10.21
N GLY A 295 -17.05 -18.16 11.53
CA GLY A 295 -17.28 -19.24 12.49
C GLY A 295 -18.76 -19.59 12.63
N GLU A 296 -19.61 -18.56 12.73
CA GLU A 296 -21.07 -18.73 12.88
C GLU A 296 -21.70 -19.37 11.64
N ASP A 297 -21.35 -18.90 10.44
CA ASP A 297 -21.78 -19.50 9.17
C ASP A 297 -21.27 -20.94 9.04
N TYR A 298 -20.02 -21.21 9.43
CA TYR A 298 -19.44 -22.56 9.39
C TYR A 298 -20.19 -23.52 10.31
N ALA A 299 -20.42 -23.15 11.57
CA ALA A 299 -21.17 -23.97 12.53
C ALA A 299 -22.61 -24.19 12.07
N ARG A 300 -23.30 -23.15 11.58
CA ARG A 300 -24.67 -23.26 11.05
C ARG A 300 -24.78 -24.26 9.90
N VAL A 301 -23.80 -24.30 9.00
CA VAL A 301 -23.78 -25.22 7.84
C VAL A 301 -23.45 -26.66 8.25
N HIS A 302 -22.63 -26.87 9.29
CA HIS A 302 -22.12 -28.19 9.67
C HIS A 302 -22.77 -28.76 10.95
N GLY A 303 -23.86 -28.17 11.43
CA GLY A 303 -24.60 -28.66 12.61
C GLY A 303 -23.88 -28.43 13.95
N GLY A 304 -23.03 -27.40 14.03
CA GLY A 304 -22.34 -27.01 15.25
C GLY A 304 -23.26 -26.34 16.29
N PRO A 305 -22.80 -26.21 17.55
CA PRO A 305 -23.57 -25.57 18.62
C PRO A 305 -23.81 -24.07 18.38
N THR A 306 -24.77 -23.49 19.09
CA THR A 306 -25.07 -22.06 19.01
C THR A 306 -23.96 -21.20 19.64
N SER A 307 -23.55 -20.15 18.92
CA SER A 307 -22.66 -19.08 19.40
C SER A 307 -23.39 -18.16 20.42
N PRO A 308 -22.70 -17.59 21.42
CA PRO A 308 -21.37 -17.91 21.92
C PRO A 308 -21.46 -18.81 23.17
N SER A 309 -20.95 -20.04 23.08
CA SER A 309 -20.87 -20.97 24.21
C SER A 309 -19.50 -21.65 24.28
N ALA A 310 -19.09 -22.13 25.47
CA ALA A 310 -17.83 -22.86 25.62
C ALA A 310 -17.78 -24.14 24.76
N ASP A 311 -18.93 -24.79 24.57
CA ASP A 311 -19.06 -25.94 23.68
C ASP A 311 -18.95 -25.56 22.21
N TYR A 312 -19.49 -24.41 21.81
CA TYR A 312 -19.28 -23.84 20.47
C TYR A 312 -17.80 -23.56 20.18
N VAL A 313 -17.07 -22.92 21.11
CA VAL A 313 -15.63 -22.63 20.93
C VAL A 313 -14.81 -23.91 20.76
N ARG A 314 -15.01 -24.91 21.64
CA ARG A 314 -14.37 -26.23 21.53
C ARG A 314 -14.77 -26.99 20.27
N TRP A 315 -16.01 -26.83 19.80
CA TRP A 315 -16.47 -27.42 18.56
C TRP A 315 -15.81 -26.76 17.33
N ILE A 316 -15.68 -25.44 17.32
CA ILE A 316 -14.95 -24.70 16.27
C ILE A 316 -13.50 -25.15 16.21
N GLU A 317 -12.82 -25.21 17.37
CA GLU A 317 -11.44 -25.72 17.49
C GLU A 317 -11.25 -27.09 16.85
N ALA A 318 -12.12 -28.05 17.16
CA ALA A 318 -12.01 -29.43 16.66
C ALA A 318 -12.40 -29.58 15.18
N ASN A 319 -13.36 -28.80 14.68
CA ASN A 319 -13.99 -29.06 13.37
C ASN A 319 -13.56 -28.08 12.25
N PHE A 320 -13.11 -26.86 12.58
CA PHE A 320 -12.83 -25.86 11.56
C PHE A 320 -11.59 -26.22 10.70
N PRO A 321 -11.60 -25.92 9.38
CA PRO A 321 -10.49 -26.22 8.48
C PRO A 321 -9.34 -25.20 8.63
N TRP A 322 -8.67 -25.21 9.78
CA TRP A 322 -7.49 -24.37 10.07
C TRP A 322 -6.44 -24.46 8.94
N ILE A 323 -6.04 -23.31 8.40
CA ILE A 323 -5.02 -23.18 7.35
C ILE A 323 -3.66 -23.52 7.94
N ASP A 324 -3.32 -22.91 9.08
CA ASP A 324 -2.07 -23.12 9.80
C ASP A 324 -2.33 -24.04 11.00
N ARG A 325 -1.86 -25.30 10.91
CA ARG A 325 -1.97 -26.35 11.96
C ARG A 325 -0.63 -26.76 12.55
N VAL A 326 0.47 -26.26 11.98
CA VAL A 326 1.86 -26.69 12.26
C VAL A 326 2.72 -25.44 12.37
N ASP A 327 3.76 -25.46 13.21
CA ASP A 327 4.72 -24.35 13.32
C ASP A 327 5.24 -23.92 11.94
N PRO A 328 4.91 -22.69 11.48
CA PRO A 328 5.29 -22.24 10.16
C PRO A 328 6.73 -21.71 10.12
N VAL A 329 7.38 -21.46 11.27
CA VAL A 329 8.71 -20.82 11.35
C VAL A 329 9.77 -21.55 10.52
N PRO A 330 9.90 -22.89 10.51
CA PRO A 330 10.85 -23.59 9.65
C PRO A 330 10.54 -23.45 8.14
N SER A 331 9.28 -23.21 7.77
CA SER A 331 8.89 -22.90 6.39
C SER A 331 9.21 -21.44 6.05
N TRP A 332 8.90 -20.51 6.94
CA TRP A 332 9.14 -19.08 6.77
C TRP A 332 10.63 -18.74 6.72
N ARG A 333 11.48 -19.33 7.60
CA ARG A 333 12.94 -19.19 7.53
C ARG A 333 13.51 -19.70 6.19
N ARG A 334 12.96 -20.78 5.62
CA ARG A 334 13.31 -21.23 4.26
C ARG A 334 12.89 -20.21 3.18
N ARG A 335 11.73 -19.57 3.31
CA ARG A 335 11.31 -18.47 2.41
C ARG A 335 12.23 -17.24 2.52
N ALA A 336 12.67 -16.87 3.72
CA ALA A 336 13.64 -15.79 3.90
C ALA A 336 14.97 -16.13 3.20
N ALA A 337 15.47 -17.36 3.36
CA ALA A 337 16.67 -17.84 2.69
C ALA A 337 16.56 -17.92 1.14
N THR A 338 15.35 -18.01 0.57
CA THR A 338 15.14 -17.90 -0.90
C THR A 338 14.87 -16.47 -1.38
N LEU A 339 14.55 -15.54 -0.48
CA LEU A 339 14.57 -14.10 -0.73
C LEU A 339 16.02 -13.58 -0.74
N ALA A 340 16.84 -13.96 0.24
CA ALA A 340 18.26 -13.55 0.34
C ALA A 340 19.12 -13.91 -0.89
N LYS A 341 18.70 -14.91 -1.66
CA LYS A 341 19.39 -15.40 -2.87
C LYS A 341 18.79 -14.85 -4.17
N GLU A 342 17.76 -14.01 -4.08
CA GLU A 342 17.12 -13.42 -5.25
C GLU A 342 18.02 -12.36 -5.88
N LYS A 343 18.03 -12.31 -7.21
CA LYS A 343 18.79 -11.33 -8.01
C LYS A 343 17.87 -10.37 -8.78
N ASN A 344 16.64 -10.79 -9.08
CA ASN A 344 15.65 -9.93 -9.72
C ASN A 344 14.91 -9.11 -8.64
N PRO A 345 15.02 -7.77 -8.63
CA PRO A 345 14.43 -6.94 -7.59
C PRO A 345 12.89 -6.97 -7.61
N HIS A 346 12.25 -7.12 -8.77
CA HIS A 346 10.79 -7.29 -8.88
C HIS A 346 10.33 -8.58 -8.19
N SER A 347 11.04 -9.68 -8.47
CA SER A 347 10.80 -10.98 -7.84
C SER A 347 11.09 -10.96 -6.33
N ALA A 348 12.06 -10.16 -5.86
CA ALA A 348 12.34 -9.96 -4.45
C ALA A 348 11.20 -9.22 -3.72
N VAL A 349 10.74 -8.08 -4.27
CA VAL A 349 9.57 -7.34 -3.76
C VAL A 349 8.34 -8.25 -3.73
N LYS A 350 8.08 -9.00 -4.80
CA LYS A 350 6.96 -9.95 -4.85
C LYS A 350 7.04 -11.01 -3.74
N LYS A 351 8.20 -11.67 -3.57
CA LYS A 351 8.42 -12.69 -2.53
C LYS A 351 8.16 -12.14 -1.13
N TYR A 352 8.67 -10.94 -0.84
CA TYR A 352 8.48 -10.24 0.44
C TYR A 352 7.00 -9.88 0.65
N CYS A 353 6.37 -9.16 -0.28
CA CYS A 353 4.99 -8.71 -0.12
C CYS A 353 3.99 -9.88 -0.04
N ASP A 354 4.20 -10.94 -0.80
CA ASP A 354 3.39 -12.16 -0.68
C ASP A 354 3.59 -12.84 0.68
N PHE A 355 4.81 -12.84 1.24
CA PHE A 355 5.03 -13.34 2.60
C PHE A 355 4.31 -12.48 3.65
N MET A 356 4.50 -11.16 3.61
CA MET A 356 3.91 -10.26 4.62
C MET A 356 2.39 -10.35 4.63
N ARG A 357 1.76 -10.44 3.45
CA ARG A 357 0.32 -10.64 3.26
C ARG A 357 -0.16 -12.03 3.72
N GLN A 358 0.51 -13.11 3.30
CA GLN A 358 0.08 -14.48 3.63
C GLN A 358 0.22 -14.81 5.11
N SER A 359 1.20 -14.19 5.80
CA SER A 359 1.44 -14.40 7.23
C SER A 359 0.64 -13.45 8.13
N GLU A 360 -0.05 -12.45 7.59
CA GLU A 360 -0.62 -11.34 8.35
C GLU A 360 -1.58 -11.80 9.45
N MET A 361 -2.61 -12.59 9.10
CA MET A 361 -3.64 -13.01 10.06
C MET A 361 -3.06 -13.84 11.23
N LEU A 362 -2.18 -14.80 10.93
CA LEU A 362 -1.58 -15.65 11.96
C LEU A 362 -0.61 -14.86 12.86
N ARG A 363 0.17 -13.93 12.28
CA ARG A 363 1.03 -13.04 13.06
C ARG A 363 0.19 -12.17 14.00
N GLU A 364 -0.90 -11.57 13.51
CA GLU A 364 -1.78 -10.73 14.33
C GLU A 364 -2.47 -11.51 15.45
N ALA A 365 -2.90 -12.75 15.20
CA ALA A 365 -3.46 -13.63 16.23
C ALA A 365 -2.44 -13.97 17.34
N ILE A 366 -1.21 -14.32 16.96
CA ILE A 366 -0.14 -14.64 17.92
C ILE A 366 0.36 -13.40 18.67
N ASP A 367 0.50 -12.25 17.99
CA ASP A 367 0.86 -10.98 18.60
C ASP A 367 -0.20 -10.55 19.64
N ALA A 368 -1.49 -10.72 19.32
CA ALA A 368 -2.59 -10.42 20.23
C ALA A 368 -2.61 -11.34 21.46
N ALA A 369 -2.45 -12.65 21.27
CA ALA A 369 -2.37 -13.61 22.37
C ALA A 369 -1.15 -13.35 23.28
N ALA A 370 0.02 -13.08 22.70
CA ALA A 370 1.23 -12.76 23.45
C ALA A 370 1.10 -11.43 24.21
N ALA A 371 0.44 -10.41 23.63
CA ALA A 371 0.15 -9.16 24.32
C ALA A 371 -0.78 -9.34 25.53
N GLN A 372 -1.83 -10.17 25.40
CA GLN A 372 -2.73 -10.51 26.51
C GLN A 372 -2.00 -11.25 27.63
N LEU A 373 -1.16 -12.23 27.28
CA LEU A 373 -0.33 -12.94 28.26
C LEU A 373 0.64 -12.00 28.98
N ASN A 374 1.36 -11.13 28.26
CA ASN A 374 2.26 -10.15 28.87
C ASN A 374 1.53 -9.19 29.82
N ALA A 375 0.33 -8.72 29.46
CA ALA A 375 -0.49 -7.89 30.34
C ALA A 375 -0.91 -8.65 31.62
N HIS A 376 -1.30 -9.92 31.50
CA HIS A 376 -1.62 -10.78 32.64
C HIS A 376 -0.41 -11.01 33.56
N LEU A 377 0.77 -11.31 33.00
CA LEU A 377 2.01 -11.50 33.75
C LEU A 377 2.41 -10.23 34.51
N ASN A 378 2.33 -9.05 33.88
CA ASN A 378 2.61 -7.78 34.55
C ASN A 378 1.66 -7.56 35.74
N ASN A 379 0.36 -7.76 35.56
CA ASN A 379 -0.63 -7.63 36.64
C ASN A 379 -0.35 -8.58 37.82
N LEU A 380 0.12 -9.82 37.55
CA LEU A 380 0.52 -10.77 38.60
C LEU A 380 1.78 -10.31 39.35
N VAL A 381 2.77 -9.76 38.65
CA VAL A 381 3.99 -9.21 39.26
C VAL A 381 3.64 -8.00 40.13
N ASP A 382 2.83 -7.07 39.64
CA ASP A 382 2.40 -5.89 40.39
C ASP A 382 1.64 -6.29 41.67
N SER A 383 0.67 -7.21 41.54
CA SER A 383 -0.09 -7.75 42.69
C SER A 383 0.83 -8.39 43.75
N TYR A 384 1.83 -9.17 43.31
CA TYR A 384 2.79 -9.82 44.21
C TYR A 384 3.71 -8.82 44.92
N LEU A 385 4.11 -7.74 44.24
CA LEU A 385 4.91 -6.67 44.84
C LEU A 385 4.10 -5.86 45.87
N GLU A 386 2.83 -5.59 45.61
CA GLU A 386 1.91 -4.98 46.57
C GLU A 386 1.72 -5.85 47.82
N GLU A 387 1.48 -7.16 47.65
CA GLU A 387 1.39 -8.10 48.77
C GLU A 387 2.67 -8.16 49.61
N GLN A 388 3.86 -8.19 48.97
CA GLN A 388 5.13 -8.13 49.70
C GLN A 388 5.30 -6.81 50.46
N ALA A 389 4.90 -5.67 49.88
CA ALA A 389 4.97 -4.37 50.55
C ALA A 389 4.06 -4.34 51.79
N LEU A 390 2.83 -4.87 51.68
CA LEU A 390 1.89 -5.00 52.80
C LEU A 390 2.38 -5.96 53.89
N GLN A 391 3.12 -7.01 53.53
CA GLN A 391 3.73 -7.92 54.51
C GLN A 391 4.91 -7.29 55.24
N ARG A 392 5.75 -6.50 54.54
CA ARG A 392 6.89 -5.78 55.15
C ARG A 392 6.48 -4.54 55.96
N GLY A 393 5.27 -4.02 55.74
CA GLY A 393 4.70 -2.88 56.46
C GLY A 393 3.96 -3.22 57.75
N LYS A 394 3.89 -4.50 58.16
CA LYS A 394 3.30 -4.90 59.45
C LYS A 394 4.38 -4.83 60.55
N PRO A 395 4.10 -4.18 61.70
CA PRO A 395 5.05 -3.98 62.79
C PRO A 395 5.36 -5.25 63.59
#